data_AF-A0A931QYZ8-F1
#
_entry.id   AF-A0A931QYZ8-F1
#
_cell.length_a   1.000
_cell.length_b   1.000
_cell.length_c   1.000
_cell.angle_alpha   90.00
_cell.angle_beta   90.00
_cell.angle_gamma   90.00
#
_symmetry.space_group_name_H-M   'P 1'
#
loop_
_entity.id
_entity.type
_entity.pdbx_description
1 polymer ?
#
loop_
_entity_poly.entity_id
_entity_poly.type
_entity_poly.pdbx_seq_one_letter_code
_entity_poly.pdbx_strand_id
1 'polypeptide(L)'
;ENLRPQHILDALLIPATDPASEKLVLEEAEEDGRRYYVLIVLGTDGNGNLNLKRKIWFDRSNLEIARMQLYASAGVYLEDVWYAAYEDFEGVRYPTRIQVSRPIEDYRLSINILKATFNRVIGPEKFELERPEGAELVELGAAPRAEETRGQ
;
A
#
# COMPACT_ATOMS: atom_id res chain seq x y z
N GLU A 1 13.66 8.62 12.08
CA GLU A 1 13.41 8.39 10.64
C GLU A 1 12.08 7.66 10.52
N ASN A 2 11.06 8.27 9.90
CA ASN A 2 9.65 7.82 9.98
C ASN A 2 9.16 7.04 8.74
N LEU A 3 10.01 6.91 7.71
CA LEU A 3 9.67 6.20 6.49
C LEU A 3 9.67 4.68 6.75
N ARG A 4 8.51 4.05 6.62
CA ARG A 4 8.36 2.59 6.74
C ARG A 4 8.30 1.98 5.34
N PRO A 5 8.96 0.84 5.08
CA PRO A 5 8.90 0.16 3.78
C PRO A 5 7.48 -0.11 3.29
N GLN A 6 6.56 -0.41 4.22
CA GLN A 6 5.16 -0.65 3.91
C GLN A 6 4.50 0.53 3.20
N HIS A 7 4.84 1.77 3.55
CA HIS A 7 4.27 2.97 2.91
C HIS A 7 4.65 3.07 1.42
N ILE A 8 5.82 2.54 1.05
CA ILE A 8 6.24 2.48 -0.35
C ILE A 8 5.40 1.43 -1.08
N LEU A 9 5.26 0.23 -0.51
CA LEU A 9 4.48 -0.85 -1.10
C LEU A 9 3.02 -0.45 -1.30
N ASP A 10 2.41 0.15 -0.28
CA ASP A 10 1.01 0.57 -0.32
C ASP A 10 0.77 1.62 -1.42
N ALA A 11 1.71 2.55 -1.63
CA ALA A 11 1.60 3.54 -2.70
C ALA A 11 1.67 2.93 -4.12
N LEU A 12 2.40 1.82 -4.29
CA LEU A 12 2.51 1.10 -5.56
C LEU A 12 1.27 0.25 -5.87
N LEU A 13 0.48 -0.11 -4.86
CA LEU A 13 -0.67 -0.97 -5.01
C LEU A 13 -1.95 -0.14 -5.00
N ILE A 14 -2.78 -0.31 -6.03
CA ILE A 14 -4.12 0.27 -6.07
C ILE A 14 -5.10 -0.86 -5.74
N PRO A 15 -5.59 -0.97 -4.49
CA PRO A 15 -6.38 -2.12 -4.10
C PRO A 15 -7.79 -2.00 -4.69
N ALA A 16 -8.30 -3.10 -5.24
CA ALA A 16 -9.67 -3.16 -5.75
C ALA A 16 -10.69 -2.86 -4.63
N THR A 17 -11.88 -2.43 -5.04
CA THR A 17 -13.03 -2.32 -4.14
C THR A 17 -13.68 -3.68 -3.92
N ASP A 18 -14.20 -3.93 -2.72
CA ASP A 18 -14.96 -5.13 -2.38
C ASP A 18 -16.43 -4.78 -2.06
N PRO A 19 -17.36 -5.00 -3.01
CA PRO A 19 -18.77 -4.69 -2.81
C PRO A 19 -19.45 -5.50 -1.69
N ALA A 20 -18.85 -6.60 -1.23
CA ALA A 20 -19.42 -7.40 -0.14
C ALA A 20 -19.20 -6.75 1.23
N SER A 21 -18.13 -5.97 1.39
CA SER A 21 -17.74 -5.34 2.66
C SER A 21 -17.69 -3.82 2.61
N GLU A 22 -17.70 -3.23 1.42
CA GLU A 22 -17.60 -1.79 1.18
C GLU A 22 -18.87 -1.22 0.53
N LYS A 23 -19.24 -0.01 0.95
CA LYS A 23 -20.25 0.82 0.28
C LYS A 23 -19.55 1.89 -0.54
N LEU A 24 -20.09 2.15 -1.73
CA LEU A 24 -19.52 3.10 -2.68
C LEU A 24 -20.46 4.29 -2.87
N VAL A 25 -19.90 5.50 -2.86
CA VAL A 25 -20.60 6.74 -3.19
C VAL A 25 -19.81 7.47 -4.27
N LEU A 26 -20.50 7.96 -5.29
CA LEU A 26 -19.89 8.73 -6.37
C LEU A 26 -20.10 10.24 -6.13
N GLU A 27 -19.03 10.99 -6.25
CA GLU A 27 -18.98 12.46 -6.19
C GLU A 27 -18.32 12.99 -7.47
N GLU A 28 -18.75 14.16 -7.95
CA GLU A 28 -18.03 14.89 -9.00
C GLU A 28 -17.21 16.02 -8.35
N ALA A 29 -15.98 16.22 -8.82
CA ALA A 29 -15.09 17.26 -8.32
C ALA A 29 -14.40 18.00 -9.46
N GLU A 30 -14.00 19.24 -9.20
CA GLU A 30 -13.17 20.05 -10.09
C GLU A 30 -12.00 20.63 -9.29
N GLU A 31 -10.76 20.40 -9.74
CA GLU A 31 -9.52 20.89 -9.11
C GLU A 31 -8.57 21.35 -10.23
N ASP A 32 -8.06 22.58 -10.13
CA ASP A 32 -7.16 23.21 -11.11
C ASP A 32 -7.65 23.13 -12.57
N GLY A 33 -8.96 23.30 -12.77
CA GLY A 33 -9.60 23.23 -14.09
C GLY A 33 -9.71 21.82 -14.69
N ARG A 34 -9.32 20.79 -13.95
CA ARG A 34 -9.55 19.37 -14.28
C ARG A 34 -10.77 18.87 -13.53
N ARG A 35 -11.52 17.97 -14.17
CA ARG A 35 -12.73 17.35 -13.60
C ARG A 35 -12.46 15.90 -13.26
N TYR A 36 -13.08 15.44 -12.18
CA TYR A 36 -12.86 14.11 -11.64
C TYR A 36 -14.18 13.44 -11.25
N TYR A 37 -14.21 12.13 -11.44
CA TYR A 37 -15.13 11.26 -10.72
C TYR A 37 -14.44 10.76 -9.45
N VAL A 38 -15.03 11.02 -8.30
CA VAL A 38 -14.47 10.65 -7.00
C VAL A 38 -15.31 9.53 -6.41
N LEU A 39 -14.74 8.33 -6.37
CA LEU A 39 -15.33 7.18 -5.72
C LEU A 39 -14.95 7.19 -4.25
N ILE A 40 -15.93 7.46 -3.39
CA ILE A 40 -15.81 7.40 -1.95
C ILE A 40 -16.11 5.98 -1.50
N VAL A 41 -15.13 5.34 -0.86
CA VAL A 41 -15.22 3.98 -0.37
C VAL A 41 -15.41 4.00 1.15
N LEU A 42 -16.53 3.47 1.59
CA LEU A 42 -16.93 3.39 3.00
C LEU A 42 -16.85 1.93 3.45
N GLY A 43 -16.11 1.69 4.53
CA GLY A 43 -16.14 0.40 5.22
C GLY A 43 -17.18 0.39 6.33
N THR A 44 -17.25 -0.73 7.04
CA THR A 44 -18.00 -0.86 8.29
C THR A 44 -17.05 -1.26 9.41
N ASP A 45 -17.15 -0.63 10.58
CA ASP A 45 -16.39 -1.01 11.77
C ASP A 45 -17.03 -2.23 12.49
N GLY A 46 -16.38 -2.72 13.55
CA GLY A 46 -16.89 -3.86 14.33
C GLY A 46 -18.26 -3.63 15.00
N ASN A 47 -18.72 -2.37 15.07
CA ASN A 47 -20.00 -1.98 15.65
C ASN A 47 -21.08 -1.71 14.58
N GLY A 48 -20.77 -1.88 13.29
CA GLY A 48 -21.71 -1.61 12.21
C GLY A 48 -21.71 -0.15 11.72
N ASN A 49 -20.83 0.71 12.22
CA ASN A 49 -20.79 2.11 11.77
C ASN A 49 -19.99 2.26 10.49
N LEU A 50 -20.44 3.16 9.62
CA LEU A 50 -19.71 3.50 8.41
C LEU A 50 -18.47 4.32 8.74
N ASN A 51 -17.34 3.96 8.13
CA ASN A 51 -16.12 4.76 8.18
C ASN A 51 -15.57 5.01 6.78
N LEU A 52 -15.14 6.25 6.53
CA LEU A 52 -14.42 6.59 5.32
C LEU A 52 -13.09 5.85 5.30
N LYS A 53 -12.87 5.03 4.26
CA LYS A 53 -11.62 4.28 4.06
C LYS A 53 -10.71 4.99 3.09
N ARG A 54 -11.27 5.37 1.94
CA ARG A 54 -10.51 6.01 0.87
C ARG A 54 -11.41 6.80 -0.08
N LYS A 55 -10.80 7.79 -0.74
CA LYS A 55 -11.35 8.41 -1.95
C LYS A 55 -10.44 8.08 -3.13
N ILE A 56 -11.03 7.62 -4.23
CA ILE A 56 -10.32 7.29 -5.47
C ILE A 56 -10.78 8.28 -6.53
N TRP A 57 -9.85 9.09 -7.04
CA TRP A 57 -10.13 10.14 -8.01
C TRP A 57 -9.76 9.64 -9.39
N PHE A 58 -10.74 9.56 -10.28
CA PHE A 58 -10.56 9.23 -11.68
C PHE A 58 -10.62 10.52 -12.49
N ASP A 59 -9.60 10.79 -13.31
CA ASP A 59 -9.65 11.91 -14.24
C ASP A 59 -10.78 11.66 -15.26
N ARG A 60 -11.68 12.63 -15.42
CA ARG A 60 -12.89 12.46 -16.23
C ARG A 60 -12.61 12.33 -17.73
N SER A 61 -11.43 12.75 -18.20
CA SER A 61 -11.05 12.76 -19.61
C SER A 61 -10.58 11.39 -20.10
N ASN A 62 -9.97 10.59 -19.22
CA ASN A 62 -9.34 9.32 -19.58
C ASN A 62 -9.66 8.15 -18.63
N LEU A 63 -10.34 8.42 -17.50
CA LEU A 63 -10.68 7.47 -16.44
C LEU A 63 -9.45 6.80 -15.79
N GLU A 64 -8.26 7.36 -15.95
CA GLU A 64 -7.10 6.96 -15.17
C GLU A 64 -7.24 7.48 -13.73
N ILE A 65 -6.71 6.72 -12.76
CA ILE A 65 -6.69 7.18 -11.37
C ILE A 65 -5.67 8.31 -11.28
N ALA A 66 -6.10 9.49 -10.88
CA ALA A 66 -5.22 10.65 -10.70
C ALA A 66 -4.72 10.78 -9.26
N ARG A 67 -5.54 10.34 -8.29
CA ARG A 67 -5.27 10.52 -6.87
C ARG A 67 -5.99 9.48 -6.01
N MET A 68 -5.37 9.06 -4.93
CA MET A 68 -5.97 8.22 -3.89
C MET A 68 -5.69 8.83 -2.52
N GLN A 69 -6.75 9.02 -1.73
CA GLN A 69 -6.66 9.53 -0.37
C GLN A 69 -7.07 8.42 0.59
N LEU A 70 -6.26 8.13 1.61
CA LEU A 70 -6.54 7.09 2.61
C LEU A 70 -6.86 7.72 3.96
N TYR A 71 -7.79 7.09 4.67
CA TYR A 71 -8.29 7.56 5.94
C TYR A 71 -8.27 6.44 7.00
N ALA A 72 -7.90 6.80 8.22
CA ALA A 72 -8.01 5.95 9.40
C ALA A 72 -9.45 5.99 9.96
N SER A 73 -9.64 5.30 11.09
CA SER A 73 -10.84 5.43 11.91
C SER A 73 -11.16 6.90 12.20
N ALA A 74 -12.46 7.21 12.33
CA ALA A 74 -12.98 8.56 12.53
C ALA A 74 -12.60 9.59 11.43
N GLY A 75 -12.18 9.15 10.25
CA GLY A 75 -11.91 10.03 9.11
C GLY A 75 -10.58 10.77 9.20
N VAL A 76 -9.64 10.29 10.01
CA VAL A 76 -8.28 10.84 10.09
C VAL A 76 -7.58 10.67 8.74
N TYR A 77 -7.13 11.77 8.14
CA TYR A 77 -6.45 11.74 6.85
C TYR A 77 -5.01 11.23 6.99
N LEU A 78 -4.73 10.04 6.43
CA LEU A 78 -3.46 9.34 6.61
C LEU A 78 -2.48 9.60 5.47
N GLU A 79 -2.96 9.51 4.24
CA GLU A 79 -2.08 9.45 3.08
C GLU A 79 -2.79 10.02 1.85
N ASP A 80 -2.00 10.73 1.04
CA ASP A 80 -2.38 11.24 -0.27
C ASP A 80 -1.40 10.72 -1.31
N VAL A 81 -1.91 10.02 -2.31
CA VAL A 81 -1.10 9.48 -3.40
C VAL A 81 -1.57 10.05 -4.72
N TRP A 82 -0.68 10.68 -5.46
CA TRP A 82 -0.92 11.19 -6.81
C TRP A 82 -0.27 10.29 -7.83
N TYR A 83 -1.02 9.96 -8.89
CA TYR A 83 -0.61 9.07 -9.95
C TYR A 83 -0.62 9.83 -11.28
N ALA A 84 0.48 9.72 -12.03
CA ALA A 84 0.64 10.41 -13.30
C ALA A 84 1.57 9.64 -14.25
N ALA A 85 1.65 10.14 -15.48
CA ALA A 85 2.50 9.60 -16.55
C ALA A 85 2.23 8.10 -16.77
N TYR A 86 0.98 7.74 -16.99
CA TYR A 86 0.62 6.36 -17.27
C TYR A 86 1.29 5.87 -18.56
N GLU A 87 1.87 4.68 -18.48
CA GLU A 87 2.47 3.95 -19.60
C GLU A 87 1.86 2.55 -19.71
N ASP A 88 1.98 1.94 -20.89
CA ASP A 88 1.58 0.55 -21.10
C ASP A 88 2.77 -0.38 -20.90
N PHE A 89 2.59 -1.39 -20.06
CA PHE A 89 3.56 -2.44 -19.81
C PHE A 89 2.95 -3.79 -20.20
N GLU A 90 3.04 -4.13 -21.48
CA GLU A 90 2.51 -5.37 -22.05
C GLU A 90 1.00 -5.54 -21.81
N GLY A 91 0.24 -4.47 -22.05
CA GLY A 91 -1.21 -4.44 -21.85
C GLY A 91 -1.65 -4.07 -20.43
N VAL A 92 -0.70 -3.83 -19.51
CA VAL A 92 -0.99 -3.29 -18.18
C VAL A 92 -0.69 -1.79 -18.16
N ARG A 93 -1.76 -0.99 -18.13
CA ARG A 93 -1.68 0.47 -17.99
C ARG A 93 -1.34 0.83 -16.54
N TYR A 94 -0.17 1.42 -16.28
CA TYR A 94 0.32 1.68 -14.92
C TYR A 94 1.02 3.06 -14.81
N PRO A 95 0.87 3.79 -13.68
CA PRO A 95 1.47 5.12 -13.51
C PRO A 95 2.97 5.03 -13.29
N THR A 96 3.76 5.84 -14.01
CA THR A 96 5.22 5.87 -13.82
C THR A 96 5.71 6.96 -12.88
N ARG A 97 4.84 7.92 -12.52
CA ARG A 97 5.12 8.93 -11.51
C ARG A 97 4.12 8.82 -10.37
N ILE A 98 4.62 8.53 -9.17
CA ILE A 98 3.81 8.36 -7.96
C ILE A 98 4.35 9.32 -6.89
N GLN A 99 3.50 10.20 -6.38
CA GLN A 99 3.86 11.14 -5.31
C GLN A 99 3.01 10.85 -4.08
N VAL A 100 3.67 10.57 -2.96
CA VAL A 100 3.01 10.24 -1.70
C VAL A 100 3.23 11.38 -0.73
N SER A 101 2.18 11.78 -0.01
CA SER A 101 2.23 12.69 1.11
C SER A 101 1.60 12.03 2.32
N ARG A 102 2.31 12.04 3.45
CA ARG A 102 1.82 11.52 4.73
C ARG A 102 1.85 12.65 5.77
N PRO A 103 0.74 13.38 5.94
CA PRO A 103 0.72 14.59 6.75
C PRO A 103 0.95 14.34 8.25
N ILE A 104 0.59 13.16 8.76
CA ILE A 104 0.77 12.83 10.19
C ILE A 104 2.25 12.61 10.51
N GLU A 105 2.96 11.90 9.64
CA GLU A 105 4.40 11.63 9.79
C GLU A 105 5.30 12.73 9.22
N ASP A 106 4.70 13.77 8.64
CA ASP A 106 5.32 14.97 8.04
C ASP A 106 6.41 14.65 7.01
N TYR A 107 6.09 13.79 6.03
CA TYR A 107 7.00 13.55 4.91
C TYR A 107 6.28 13.36 3.58
N ARG A 108 7.07 13.47 2.50
CA ARG A 108 6.65 13.18 1.12
C ARG A 108 7.67 12.28 0.43
N LEU A 109 7.18 11.47 -0.49
CA LEU A 109 7.98 10.58 -1.31
C LEU A 109 7.62 10.79 -2.79
N SER A 110 8.61 10.70 -3.66
CA SER A 110 8.39 10.65 -5.11
C SER A 110 9.04 9.39 -5.66
N ILE A 111 8.25 8.57 -6.33
CA ILE A 111 8.67 7.31 -6.94
C ILE A 111 8.55 7.48 -8.46
N ASN A 112 9.63 7.18 -9.17
CA ASN A 112 9.64 7.11 -10.63
C ASN A 112 9.88 5.68 -11.06
N ILE A 113 8.94 5.12 -11.82
CA ILE A 113 9.04 3.78 -12.37
C ILE A 113 9.80 3.87 -13.69
N LEU A 114 11.04 3.37 -13.69
CA LEU A 114 11.88 3.34 -14.90
C LEU A 114 11.60 2.10 -15.76
N LYS A 115 11.16 1.02 -15.12
CA LYS A 115 10.84 -0.25 -15.76
C LYS A 115 9.89 -1.03 -14.87
N ALA A 116 8.84 -1.61 -15.46
CA ALA A 116 7.94 -2.52 -14.80
C ALA A 116 7.70 -3.77 -15.66
N THR A 117 7.51 -4.90 -15.00
CA THR A 117 7.05 -6.14 -15.63
C THR A 117 6.02 -6.76 -14.71
N PHE A 118 4.84 -7.08 -15.24
CA PHE A 118 3.72 -7.60 -14.47
C PHE A 118 3.54 -9.10 -14.68
N ASN A 119 2.92 -9.76 -13.71
CA ASN A 119 2.50 -11.18 -13.78
C ASN A 119 3.63 -12.15 -14.17
N ARG A 120 4.87 -11.86 -13.77
CA ARG A 120 6.01 -12.77 -13.95
C ARG A 120 6.00 -13.82 -12.85
N VAL A 121 6.45 -15.02 -13.19
CA VAL A 121 6.69 -16.08 -12.20
C VAL A 121 7.83 -15.62 -11.29
N ILE A 122 7.56 -15.60 -9.97
CA ILE A 122 8.58 -15.37 -8.95
C ILE A 122 8.98 -16.75 -8.43
N GLY A 123 10.24 -17.13 -8.63
CA GLY A 123 10.75 -18.42 -8.18
C GLY A 123 10.80 -18.52 -6.65
N PRO A 124 10.63 -19.73 -6.08
CA PRO A 124 10.62 -19.95 -4.63
C PRO A 124 11.91 -19.50 -3.94
N GLU A 125 13.04 -19.51 -4.64
CA GLU A 125 14.34 -19.07 -4.14
C GLU A 125 14.37 -17.60 -3.71
N LYS A 126 13.42 -16.78 -4.18
CA LYS A 126 13.29 -15.37 -3.76
C LYS A 126 12.61 -15.21 -2.40
N PHE A 127 12.03 -16.27 -1.87
CA PHE A 127 11.38 -16.32 -0.56
C PHE A 127 12.20 -17.14 0.45
N GLU A 128 13.38 -17.61 0.06
CA GLU A 128 14.33 -18.24 0.97
C GLU A 128 15.08 -17.15 1.75
N LEU A 129 14.94 -17.17 3.07
CA LEU A 129 15.69 -16.29 3.96
C LEU A 129 17.09 -16.88 4.15
N GLU A 130 18.00 -16.53 3.25
CA GLU A 130 19.41 -16.90 3.36
C GLU A 130 20.00 -16.33 4.65
N ARG A 131 20.69 -17.19 5.41
CA ARG A 131 21.35 -16.78 6.64
C ARG A 131 22.56 -15.90 6.27
N PRO A 132 22.66 -14.65 6.76
CA PRO A 132 23.86 -13.84 6.54
C PRO A 132 25.11 -14.51 7.12
N GLU A 133 26.27 -14.28 6.52
CA GLU A 133 27.54 -14.75 7.08
C GLU A 133 27.72 -14.26 8.53
N GLY A 134 28.03 -15.18 9.45
CA GLY A 134 28.22 -14.88 10.87
C GLY A 134 26.94 -14.81 11.71
N ALA A 135 25.75 -15.05 11.13
CA ALA A 135 24.52 -15.10 11.93
C ALA A 135 24.42 -16.41 12.75
N GLU A 136 24.06 -16.26 14.02
CA GLU A 136 23.79 -17.37 14.94
C GLU A 136 22.28 -17.65 15.00
N LEU A 137 21.88 -18.92 14.87
CA LEU A 137 20.48 -19.32 15.02
C LEU A 137 20.21 -19.68 16.47
N VAL A 138 19.25 -18.97 17.07
CA VAL A 138 18.76 -19.26 18.42
C VAL A 138 17.35 -19.81 18.32
N GLU A 139 17.18 -21.09 18.63
CA GLU A 139 15.87 -21.74 18.69
C GLU A 139 15.23 -21.54 20.07
N LEU A 140 14.23 -20.66 20.17
CA LEU A 140 13.59 -20.25 21.43
C LEU A 140 12.58 -21.27 22.00
N GLY A 141 12.75 -22.56 21.71
CA GLY A 141 11.83 -23.63 22.14
C GLY A 141 12.49 -24.94 22.55
N ALA A 142 13.82 -25.06 22.45
CA ALA A 142 14.52 -26.24 22.93
C ALA A 142 14.58 -26.18 24.47
N ALA A 143 13.99 -27.17 25.14
CA ALA A 143 14.12 -27.32 26.60
C ALA A 143 15.61 -27.28 27.01
N PRO A 144 15.96 -26.71 28.17
CA PRO A 144 17.34 -26.69 28.62
C PRO A 144 17.86 -28.12 28.69
N ARG A 145 18.92 -28.41 27.95
CA ARG A 145 19.67 -29.66 28.10
C ARG A 145 20.16 -29.69 29.54
N ALA A 146 19.66 -30.63 30.34
CA ALA A 146 20.07 -30.81 31.73
C ALA A 146 21.60 -30.81 31.81
N GLU A 147 22.16 -29.93 32.64
CA GLU A 147 23.57 -29.93 32.97
C GLU A 147 23.94 -31.31 33.53
N GLU A 148 24.89 -31.98 32.90
CA GLU A 148 25.52 -33.16 33.47
C GLU A 148 26.27 -32.72 34.73
N THR A 149 25.72 -33.07 35.89
CA THR A 149 26.39 -33.05 37.18
C THR A 149 27.72 -33.82 37.08
N ARG A 150 28.83 -33.12 36.88
CA ARG A 150 30.16 -33.66 37.16
C ARG A 150 30.37 -33.64 38.67
N GLY A 151 30.09 -34.76 39.32
CA GLY A 151 30.57 -35.02 40.66
C GLY A 151 32.09 -35.12 40.68
N GLN A 152 32.70 -34.46 41.66
CA GLN A 152 33.77 -35.00 42.52
C GLN A 152 33.58 -34.43 43.92
#